data_AF-A0A3N5QDP2-F1
#
_entry.id   AF-A0A3N5QDP2-F1
#
_cell.length_a   1.000
_cell.length_b   1.000
_cell.length_c   1.000
_cell.angle_alpha   90.00
_cell.angle_beta   90.00
_cell.angle_gamma   90.00
#
_symmetry.space_group_name_H-M   'P 1'
#
loop_
_entity.id
_entity.type
_entity.pdbx_description
1 polymer ?
#
loop_
_entity_poly.entity_id
_entity_poly.type
_entity_poly.pdbx_seq_one_letter_code
_entity_poly.pdbx_strand_id
1 'polypeptide(L)' 'MKYWLMKSEPEVFSIDDLKKNKKTHWDGVRNYQARNFMKNEMMKGDKVIFYHSNADPSG' A
#
# COMPACT_ATOMS: atom_id res chain seq x y z
N MET A 1 -17.79 2.09 0.48
CA MET A 1 -16.48 1.90 1.11
C MET A 1 -15.86 0.67 0.49
N LYS A 2 -14.77 0.86 -0.26
CA LYS A 2 -14.02 -0.22 -0.91
C LYS A 2 -12.85 -0.66 -0.02
N TYR A 3 -12.37 -1.87 -0.27
CA TYR A 3 -11.17 -2.41 0.34
C TYR A 3 -10.12 -2.60 -0.75
N TRP A 4 -8.89 -2.25 -0.44
CA TRP A 4 -7.76 -2.30 -1.36
C TRP A 4 -6.64 -3.13 -0.75
N LEU A 5 -5.82 -3.75 -1.59
CA LEU A 5 -4.58 -4.41 -1.16
C LEU A 5 -3.41 -3.62 -1.73
N MET A 6 -2.51 -3.16 -0.86
CA MET A 6 -1.32 -2.41 -1.24
C MET A 6 -0.09 -3.18 -0.81
N LYS A 7 0.84 -3.38 -1.75
CA LYS A 7 2.04 -4.19 -1.55
C LYS A 7 3.25 -3.31 -1.29
N SER A 8 4.04 -3.64 -0.29
CA SER A 8 5.34 -3.03 -0.04
C SER A 8 6.34 -4.09 0.38
N GLU A 9 7.61 -3.93 0.02
CA GLU A 9 8.67 -4.80 0.49
C GLU A 9 9.06 -4.36 1.91
N PRO A 10 9.07 -5.25 2.92
CA PRO A 10 9.26 -4.86 4.32
C PRO A 10 10.63 -4.23 4.57
N GLU A 11 11.65 -4.57 3.78
CA GLU A 11 12.98 -3.98 3.88
C GLU A 11 13.03 -2.53 3.35
N VAL A 12 12.07 -2.14 2.51
CA VAL A 12 11.96 -0.76 1.97
C VAL A 12 11.00 0.06 2.83
N PHE A 13 9.81 -0.47 3.12
CA PHE A 13 8.83 0.17 3.98
C PHE A 13 7.86 -0.85 4.57
N SER A 14 7.93 -1.06 5.89
CA SER A 14 7.11 -2.04 6.60
C SER A 14 5.82 -1.46 7.19
N ILE A 15 4.93 -2.33 7.68
CA ILE A 15 3.73 -1.90 8.42
C ILE A 15 4.11 -1.27 9.78
N ASP A 16 5.24 -1.68 10.35
CA ASP A 16 5.75 -1.11 11.60
C ASP A 16 6.31 0.30 11.38
N ASP A 17 6.94 0.56 10.23
CA ASP A 17 7.33 1.91 9.82
C ASP A 17 6.11 2.81 9.68
N LEU A 18 5.04 2.32 9.05
CA LEU A 18 3.78 3.05 8.96
C LEU A 18 3.16 3.28 10.35
N LYS A 19 3.21 2.29 11.25
CA LYS A 19 2.71 2.40 12.62
C LYS A 19 3.47 3.46 13.42
N LYS A 20 4.78 3.58 13.20
CA LYS A 20 5.63 4.63 13.79
C LYS A 20 5.34 6.00 13.20
N ASN A 21 5.31 6.11 11.87
CA ASN A 21 5.14 7.38 11.15
C ASN A 21 3.71 7.90 11.13
N LYS A 22 2.72 7.05 11.44
CA LYS A 22 1.25 7.29 11.43
C LYS A 22 0.65 7.54 10.05
N LYS A 23 1.38 8.21 9.17
CA LYS A 23 1.01 8.50 7.79
C LYS A 23 2.27 8.50 6.94
N THR A 24 2.11 8.17 5.67
CA THR A 24 3.18 8.24 4.68
C THR A 24 2.60 8.62 3.32
N HIS A 25 3.47 9.05 2.40
CA HIS A 25 3.12 9.15 0.99
C HIS A 25 3.31 7.78 0.32
N TRP A 26 2.39 7.42 -0.59
CA TRP A 26 2.50 6.17 -1.35
C TRP A 26 2.95 6.47 -2.78
N ASP A 27 4.26 6.35 -3.01
CA ASP A 27 4.90 6.59 -4.31
C ASP A 27 5.36 5.27 -4.97
N GLY A 28 6.28 5.37 -5.94
CA GLY A 28 6.88 4.19 -6.59
C GLY A 28 5.98 3.42 -7.57
N VAL A 29 4.69 3.75 -7.68
CA VAL A 29 3.77 3.02 -8.56
C VAL A 29 4.06 3.31 -10.03
N ARG A 30 4.69 2.33 -10.71
CA ARG A 30 4.99 2.38 -12.15
C ARG A 30 4.02 1.58 -13.01
N ASN A 31 3.16 0.76 -12.40
CA ASN A 31 2.11 0.05 -13.13
C ASN A 31 0.93 0.97 -13.45
N TYR A 32 0.59 1.10 -14.74
CA TYR A 32 -0.48 1.99 -15.21
C TYR A 32 -1.86 1.64 -14.63
N GLN A 33 -2.19 0.35 -14.48
CA GLN A 33 -3.47 -0.09 -13.95
C GLN A 33 -3.59 0.24 -12.46
N ALA A 34 -2.56 -0.09 -11.66
CA ALA A 34 -2.51 0.25 -10.24
C ALA A 34 -2.62 1.75 -10.01
N ARG A 35 -1.89 2.56 -10.81
CA ARG A 35 -2.00 4.02 -10.79
C ARG A 35 -3.43 4.48 -11.09
N ASN A 36 -4.09 3.89 -12.08
CA ASN A 36 -5.45 4.26 -12.45
C ASN A 36 -6.47 3.87 -11.35
N PHE A 37 -6.30 2.74 -10.67
CA PHE A 37 -7.10 2.40 -9.47
C PHE A 37 -6.94 3.45 -8.37
N MET A 38 -5.70 3.82 -8.04
CA MET A 38 -5.42 4.85 -7.02
C MET A 38 -5.99 6.21 -7.39
N LYS A 39 -5.90 6.60 -8.67
CA LYS A 39 -6.33 7.92 -9.14
C LYS A 39 -7.84 8.05 -9.31
N ASN A 40 -8.47 7.04 -9.90
CA ASN A 40 -9.84 7.14 -10.39
C ASN A 40 -10.86 6.50 -9.45
N GLU A 41 -10.43 5.55 -8.61
CA GLU A 41 -11.37 4.73 -7.84
C GLU A 41 -11.18 4.78 -6.32
N MET A 42 -9.97 5.01 -5.82
CA MET A 42 -9.73 5.13 -4.38
C MET A 42 -10.31 6.44 -3.85
N MET A 43 -11.09 6.34 -2.77
CA MET A 43 -11.70 7.48 -2.10
C MET A 43 -11.24 7.60 -0.66
N LYS A 44 -11.22 8.83 -0.12
CA LYS A 44 -10.96 9.04 1.32
C LYS A 44 -11.97 8.24 2.15
N GLY A 45 -11.46 7.48 3.12
CA GLY A 45 -12.26 6.61 3.98
C GLY A 45 -12.24 5.13 3.56
N ASP A 46 -11.84 4.81 2.32
CA ASP A 46 -11.56 3.43 1.94
C ASP A 46 -10.44 2.83 2.81
N LYS A 47 -10.49 1.50 2.97
CA LYS A 47 -9.55 0.77 3.80
C LYS A 47 -8.55 0.01 2.94
N VAL A 48 -7.36 -0.17 3.49
CA VAL A 48 -6.23 -0.83 2.83
C VAL A 48 -5.74 -1.98 3.70
N ILE A 49 -5.59 -3.15 3.10
CA ILE A 49 -4.77 -4.25 3.61
C ILE A 49 -3.34 -3.99 3.13
N PHE A 50 -2.41 -3.92 4.07
CA PHE A 50 -0.99 -3.76 3.79
C PHE A 50 -0.38 -5.16 3.67
N TYR A 51 0.27 -5.46 2.55
CA TYR A 51 0.82 -6.77 2.23
C TYR A 51 2.34 -6.67 2.04
N HIS A 52 3.12 -7.47 2.78
CA HIS A 52 4.56 -7.62 2.59
C HIS A 52 4.85 -8.54 1.41
N SER A 53 5.26 -7.93 0.29
CA SER A 53 5.73 -8.65 -0.90
C SER A 53 7.23 -8.92 -0.82
N ASN A 54 7.69 -9.93 -1.58
CA ASN A 54 9.12 -10.29 -1.65
C ASN A 54 9.74 -10.53 -0.26
N ALA A 55 8.99 -11.19 0.63
CA ALA A 55 9.34 -11.43 2.02
C ALA A 55 9.15 -12.91 2.38
N ASP A 56 9.80 -13.37 3.46
CA ASP A 56 9.64 -14.71 4.01
C ASP A 56 9.33 -14.66 5.54
N PRO A 57 8.12 -15.06 5.97
CA PRO A 57 6.97 -15.39 5.14
C PRO A 57 6.38 -14.13 4.49
N SER A 58 5.83 -14.27 3.28
CA SER A 58 5.07 -13.18 2.64
C SER A 58 3.65 -13.09 3.21
N GLY A 59 3.13 -11.89 3.44
CA GLY A 59 1.81 -11.67 4.04
C GLY A 59 1.44 -10.23 4.29
#